data_AF-A0A6N3IU19-F1
#
_entry.id   AF-A0A6N3IU19-F1
#
_cell.length_a   1.000
_cell.length_b   1.000
_cell.length_c   1.000
_cell.angle_alpha   90.00
_cell.angle_beta   90.00
_cell.angle_gamma   90.00
#
_symmetry.space_group_name_H-M   'P 1'
#
loop_
_entity.id
_entity.type
_entity.pdbx_description
1 polymer ?
#
loop_
_entity_poly.entity_id
_entity_poly.type
_entity_poly.pdbx_seq_one_letter_code
_entity_poly.pdbx_strand_id
1 'polypeptide(L)'
;MTGFAQDDTGVDVRLSDGQVLRAEYLVGCDGGRSPIRKAVGIDFPGWDATTSSLIAEVEMAEEPEWGIRRDALGIHSLSRMGDGGRCGSW
;
A
#
# COMPACT_ATOMS: atom_id res chain seq x y z
N MET A 1 -8.98 1.27 -12.87
CA MET A 1 -10.43 1.04 -12.79
C MET A 1 -11.07 2.24 -12.14
N THR A 2 -12.20 2.71 -12.67
CA THR A 2 -12.96 3.86 -12.17
C THR A 2 -14.34 3.49 -11.63
N GLY A 3 -14.86 2.31 -11.95
CA GLY A 3 -16.12 1.80 -11.42
C GLY A 3 -16.46 0.42 -11.98
N PHE A 4 -17.51 -0.20 -11.45
CA PHE A 4 -18.06 -1.44 -11.99
C PHE A 4 -19.57 -1.51 -11.79
N ALA A 5 -20.24 -2.37 -12.55
CA ALA A 5 -21.63 -2.75 -12.35
C ALA A 5 -21.76 -4.26 -12.51
N GLN A 6 -22.57 -4.90 -11.68
CA GLN A 6 -22.83 -6.33 -11.77
C GLN A 6 -24.29 -6.59 -12.12
N ASP A 7 -24.52 -7.71 -12.78
CA ASP A 7 -25.83 -8.27 -13.09
C ASP A 7 -25.79 -9.79 -12.93
N ASP A 8 -26.90 -10.47 -13.23
CA ASP A 8 -27.05 -11.91 -13.03
C ASP A 8 -26.09 -12.77 -13.89
N THR A 9 -25.37 -12.16 -14.84
CA THR A 9 -24.49 -12.85 -15.80
C THR A 9 -23.02 -12.42 -15.70
N GLY A 10 -22.66 -11.56 -14.74
CA GLY A 10 -21.28 -11.12 -14.54
C GLY A 10 -21.11 -9.64 -14.18
N VAL A 11 -19.93 -9.10 -14.48
CA VAL A 11 -19.49 -7.77 -14.06
C VAL A 11 -18.91 -6.98 -15.23
N ASP A 12 -19.37 -5.74 -15.39
CA ASP A 12 -18.79 -4.72 -16.26
C ASP A 12 -17.81 -3.86 -15.47
N VAL A 13 -16.56 -3.81 -15.91
CA VAL A 13 -15.48 -3.04 -15.28
C VAL A 13 -15.14 -1.83 -16.14
N ARG A 14 -15.29 -0.62 -15.59
CA ARG A 14 -14.92 0.64 -16.25
C ARG A 14 -13.44 0.95 -15.99
N LEU A 15 -12.69 1.13 -17.06
CA LEU A 15 -11.29 1.53 -17.03
C LEU A 15 -11.15 3.06 -17.10
N SER A 16 -9.97 3.56 -16.78
CA SER A 16 -9.69 5.01 -16.75
C SER A 16 -9.62 5.65 -18.14
N ASP A 17 -9.36 4.85 -19.17
CA ASP A 17 -9.37 5.25 -20.58
C ASP A 17 -10.78 5.23 -21.19
N GLY A 18 -11.81 4.92 -20.39
CA GLY A 18 -13.20 4.84 -20.82
C GLY A 18 -13.62 3.48 -21.38
N GLN A 19 -12.71 2.51 -21.51
CA GLN A 19 -13.08 1.16 -21.93
C GLN A 19 -13.93 0.44 -20.87
N VAL A 20 -14.75 -0.50 -21.33
CA VAL A 20 -15.52 -1.42 -20.48
C VAL A 20 -15.09 -2.85 -20.79
N LEU A 21 -14.69 -3.59 -19.75
CA LEU A 21 -14.38 -5.01 -19.84
C LEU A 21 -15.50 -5.82 -19.18
N ARG A 22 -15.94 -6.89 -19.85
CA ARG A 22 -16.88 -7.87 -19.30
C ARG A 22 -16.12 -9.06 -18.73
N ALA A 23 -16.51 -9.50 -17.54
CA ALA A 23 -16.02 -10.74 -16.94
C ALA A 23 -17.13 -11.44 -16.15
N GLU A 24 -16.98 -12.74 -15.91
CA GLU A 24 -17.90 -13.48 -15.02
C GLU A 24 -17.69 -13.10 -13.55
N TYR A 25 -16.46 -12.75 -13.17
CA TYR A 25 -16.09 -12.42 -11.80
C TYR A 25 -15.13 -11.22 -11.74
N LEU A 26 -15.18 -10.50 -10.63
CA LEU A 26 -14.24 -9.43 -10.29
C LEU A 26 -13.63 -9.72 -8.91
N VAL A 27 -12.30 -9.77 -8.83
CA VAL A 27 -11.55 -9.97 -7.57
C VAL A 27 -10.77 -8.70 -7.23
N GLY A 28 -11.00 -8.17 -6.02
CA GLY A 28 -10.34 -6.96 -5.54
C GLY A 28 -8.94 -7.22 -4.98
N CYS A 29 -7.92 -7.10 -5.83
CA CYS A 29 -6.50 -7.11 -5.44
C CYS A 29 -5.88 -5.70 -5.43
N ASP A 30 -6.67 -4.70 -5.03
CA ASP A 30 -6.41 -3.26 -5.14
C ASP A 30 -5.88 -2.61 -3.84
N GLY A 31 -5.35 -3.43 -2.92
CA GLY A 31 -4.66 -3.01 -1.71
C GLY A 31 -5.57 -2.55 -0.57
N GLY A 32 -4.97 -2.13 0.56
CA GLY A 32 -5.70 -1.81 1.80
C GLY A 32 -6.76 -0.70 1.68
N ARG A 33 -6.63 0.17 0.66
CA ARG A 33 -7.58 1.25 0.36
C ARG A 33 -8.65 0.89 -0.68
N SER A 34 -8.78 -0.40 -1.00
CA SER A 34 -9.67 -1.00 -2.00
C SER A 34 -10.94 -0.18 -2.31
N PRO A 35 -11.04 0.44 -3.50
CA PRO A 35 -12.31 0.92 -4.02
C PRO A 35 -13.35 -0.19 -4.22
N ILE A 36 -12.93 -1.42 -4.57
CA ILE A 36 -13.86 -2.52 -4.80
C ILE A 36 -14.61 -2.88 -3.52
N ARG A 37 -13.89 -3.15 -2.42
CA ARG A 37 -14.47 -3.47 -1.10
C ARG A 37 -15.51 -2.43 -0.67
N LYS A 38 -15.16 -1.14 -0.83
CA LYS A 38 -16.03 -0.01 -0.47
C LYS A 38 -17.29 0.04 -1.32
N ALA A 39 -17.18 -0.19 -2.62
CA ALA A 39 -18.30 -0.08 -3.56
C ALA A 39 -19.41 -1.13 -3.31
N VAL A 40 -19.04 -2.33 -2.83
CA VAL A 40 -20.01 -3.39 -2.47
C VAL A 40 -20.38 -3.40 -0.99
N GLY A 41 -19.97 -2.40 -0.21
CA GLY A 41 -20.36 -2.27 1.19
C GLY A 41 -19.82 -3.38 2.10
N ILE A 42 -18.67 -3.98 1.77
CA ILE A 42 -18.02 -4.95 2.64
C ILE A 42 -17.34 -4.21 3.80
N ASP A 43 -17.75 -4.53 5.03
CA ASP A 43 -17.17 -3.95 6.24
C ASP A 43 -15.68 -4.29 6.39
N PHE A 44 -14.94 -3.37 7.00
CA PHE A 44 -13.51 -3.54 7.31
C PHE A 44 -13.22 -3.16 8.76
N PRO A 45 -13.69 -3.97 9.73
CA PRO A 45 -13.52 -3.68 11.15
C PRO A 45 -12.04 -3.78 11.55
N GLY A 46 -11.62 -2.90 12.45
CA GLY A 46 -10.26 -2.82 12.97
C GLY A 46 -10.08 -1.57 13.83
N TRP A 47 -8.86 -1.34 14.28
CA TRP A 47 -8.49 -0.12 15.00
C TRP A 47 -7.86 0.89 14.06
N ASP A 48 -8.13 2.17 14.33
CA ASP A 48 -7.42 3.26 13.66
C ASP A 48 -5.93 3.23 13.99
N ALA A 49 -5.11 3.72 13.07
CA ALA A 49 -3.68 3.82 13.27
C ALA A 49 -3.38 4.82 14.41
N THR A 50 -2.69 4.35 15.44
CA THR A 50 -2.26 5.16 16.60
C THR A 50 -0.81 5.62 16.49
N THR A 51 -0.11 5.24 15.43
CA THR A 51 1.32 5.50 15.24
C THR A 51 1.59 5.76 13.76
N SER A 52 2.49 6.70 13.51
CA SER A 52 2.99 7.03 12.18
C SER A 52 4.49 6.75 12.12
N SER A 53 4.97 6.26 10.99
CA SER A 53 6.39 6.04 10.71
C SER A 53 6.81 6.86 9.49
N LEU A 54 8.09 7.22 9.44
CA LEU A 54 8.71 7.82 8.26
C LEU A 54 9.63 6.81 7.59
N ILE A 55 9.46 6.66 6.28
CA ILE A 55 10.27 5.81 5.42
C ILE A 55 10.93 6.72 4.40
N ALA A 56 12.25 6.68 4.33
CA ALA A 56 13.02 7.48 3.40
C ALA A 56 14.20 6.67 2.86
N GLU A 57 14.59 7.00 1.63
CA GLU A 57 15.86 6.59 1.06
C GLU A 57 16.76 7.83 1.00
N VAL A 58 17.91 7.77 1.67
CA VAL A 58 18.80 8.92 1.87
C VAL A 58 20.26 8.55 1.67
N GLU A 59 21.06 9.53 1.27
CA GLU A 59 22.52 9.45 1.37
C GLU A 59 22.95 9.89 2.77
N MET A 60 23.85 9.14 3.40
CA MET A 60 24.33 9.45 4.74
C MET A 60 25.72 10.08 4.68
N ALA A 61 25.91 11.19 5.40
CA ALA A 61 27.21 11.85 5.49
C ALA A 61 28.24 11.00 6.25
N GLU A 62 27.79 10.19 7.19
CA GLU A 62 28.58 9.29 8.03
C GLU A 62 27.93 7.91 8.07
N GLU A 63 28.68 6.87 8.43
CA GLU A 63 28.14 5.52 8.55
C GLU A 63 27.22 5.43 9.79
N PRO A 64 25.91 5.19 9.63
CA PRO A 64 25.02 5.01 10.76
C PRO A 64 25.17 3.60 11.35
N GLU A 65 24.69 3.40 12.57
CA GLU A 65 24.52 2.04 13.06
C GLU A 65 23.35 1.37 12.34
N TRP A 66 23.61 0.20 11.76
CA TRP A 66 22.68 -0.56 10.95
C TRP A 66 21.73 -1.42 11.79
N GLY A 67 20.57 -1.75 11.22
CA GLY A 67 19.58 -2.64 11.82
C GLY A 67 18.45 -1.92 12.55
N ILE A 68 17.65 -2.69 13.30
CA ILE A 68 16.51 -2.18 14.06
C ILE A 68 16.97 -1.80 15.46
N ARG A 69 16.68 -0.56 15.86
CA ARG A 69 16.94 -0.03 17.21
C ARG A 69 15.64 0.42 17.87
N ARG A 70 15.58 0.25 19.19
CA ARG A 70 14.48 0.71 20.04
C ARG A 70 15.05 1.52 21.18
N ASP A 71 14.57 2.75 21.32
CA ASP A 71 14.98 3.67 22.38
C ASP A 71 13.80 4.52 22.85
N ALA A 72 14.08 5.51 23.70
CA ALA A 72 13.06 6.41 24.24
C ALA A 72 12.36 7.27 23.16
N LEU A 73 12.94 7.41 21.97
CA LEU A 73 12.39 8.17 20.85
C LEU A 73 11.55 7.31 19.90
N GLY A 74 11.72 5.99 19.93
CA GLY A 74 10.87 5.06 19.18
C GLY A 74 11.61 3.87 18.59
N ILE A 75 11.08 3.38 17.47
CA ILE A 75 11.67 2.29 16.68
C ILE A 75 12.29 2.91 15.43
N HIS A 76 13.57 2.65 15.21
CA HIS A 76 14.30 3.12 14.04
C HIS A 76 14.85 1.90 13.33
N SER A 77 14.76 1.84 12.01
CA SER A 77 15.53 0.86 11.25
C SER A 77 16.27 1.54 10.13
N LEU A 78 17.54 1.18 9.97
CA LEU A 78 18.40 1.67 8.91
C LEU A 78 19.05 0.48 8.22
N SER A 79 18.92 0.40 6.90
CA SER A 79 19.44 -0.69 6.09
C SER A 79 20.21 -0.15 4.90
N ARG A 80 21.31 -0.83 4.55
CA ARG A 80 22.09 -0.49 3.35
C ARG A 80 21.29 -0.86 2.10
N MET A 81 21.21 0.07 1.15
CA MET A 81 20.56 -0.16 -0.13
C MET A 81 21.61 -0.21 -1.25
N GLY A 82 21.88 -1.40 -1.77
CA GLY A 82 22.82 -1.62 -2.88
C GLY A 82 24.25 -1.09 -2.63
N ASP A 83 25.06 -1.11 -3.69
CA ASP A 83 26.42 -0.57 -3.67
C ASP A 83 26.39 0.93 -4.01
N GLY A 84 26.49 1.79 -2.98
CA GLY A 84 26.53 3.24 -3.20
C GLY A 84 26.35 4.15 -1.97
N GLY A 85 26.35 3.64 -0.74
CA GLY A 85 26.24 4.48 0.47
C GLY A 85 24.83 5.02 0.75
N ARG A 86 23.82 4.53 0.03
CA ARG A 86 22.41 4.87 0.26
C ARG A 86 21.85 4.02 1.41
N CYS A 87 21.07 4.67 2.26
CA CYS A 87 20.41 4.09 3.42
C CYS A 87 18.89 4.18 3.25
N GLY A 88 18.21 3.05 3.45
CA GLY A 88 16.75 3.02 3.56
C GLY A 88 16.32 2.91 5.03
N SER A 89 15.27 3.65 5.42
CA SER A 89 14.61 3.49 6.71
C SER A 89 13.28 2.74 6.59
N TRP A 90 13.02 1.78 7.46
CA TRP A 90 11.78 0.96 7.49
C TRP A 90 11.07 1.01 8.83
#